data_AF-A0AA39LFI6-F1
#
_entry.id   AF-A0AA39LFI6-F1
#
_cell.length_a   1.000
_cell.length_b   1.000
_cell.length_c   1.000
_cell.angle_alpha   90.00
_cell.angle_beta   90.00
_cell.angle_gamma   90.00
#
_symmetry.space_group_name_H-M   'P 1'
#
loop_
_entity.id
_entity.type
_entity.pdbx_description
1 polymer ?
#
loop_
_entity_poly.entity_id
_entity_poly.type
_entity_poly.pdbx_seq_one_letter_code
_entity_poly.pdbx_strand_id
1 'polypeptide(L)'
;MHNDGRCLLCMCPIRGALGVLWPWCHYQNPCVVIKPTFGSFLSYKTGQNLHIGIADSHSVVHSFSGSGVLSESSTWDMSLVVCRFDVASMDEMMRLFMSDHAHYFSKDSYRETDWNCFDFVIHFLSFAKLGRYSKAVFTQLFVLDIMKCARRYAKLFKRVMRRGPLTMAECLEADHSNEVDNDRRMDSCSFQRDQFDIFKHDFRENAEKLGENSTPLSLDTKTKKEIVNVVRSLQKAQFFVDSQSPNGSLKELSLKLESTSAQLKAFLVGKGSLDGEFTAQNVALPDYVHSDLSLLMGSEDTGLPVEPGPLDSITALDRVTKAKIDELLGASSILLLEYDDLKRVLKSKAIA
;
A
#
# COMPACT_ATOMS: atom_id res chain seq x y z
N MET A 1 10.77 -19.76 15.00
CA MET A 1 9.98 -18.67 14.36
C MET A 1 10.83 -17.41 14.34
N HIS A 2 11.56 -17.16 13.25
CA HIS A 2 12.03 -15.80 12.98
C HIS A 2 10.82 -15.04 12.46
N ASN A 3 10.14 -14.32 13.36
CA ASN A 3 9.37 -13.16 12.95
C ASN A 3 10.37 -12.27 12.18
N ASP A 4 10.01 -11.68 11.04
CA ASP A 4 10.88 -10.93 10.09
C ASP A 4 11.50 -9.65 10.69
N GLY A 5 11.76 -9.68 12.00
CA GLY A 5 11.74 -8.57 12.90
C GLY A 5 10.60 -7.65 12.52
N ARG A 6 9.33 -8.06 12.36
CA ARG A 6 8.24 -7.10 12.12
C ARG A 6 7.12 -7.15 13.15
N CYS A 7 6.73 -5.98 13.66
CA CYS A 7 5.65 -5.86 14.65
C CYS A 7 4.32 -6.29 14.03
N LEU A 8 3.61 -7.24 14.64
CA LEU A 8 2.36 -7.79 14.11
C LEU A 8 1.19 -6.80 14.06
N LEU A 9 1.32 -5.64 14.73
CA LEU A 9 0.32 -4.57 14.75
C LEU A 9 0.70 -3.39 13.83
N CYS A 10 1.98 -3.02 13.84
CA CYS A 10 2.50 -1.81 13.19
C CYS A 10 3.32 -2.10 11.91
N MET A 11 3.61 -3.39 11.64
CA MET A 11 4.49 -3.93 10.59
C MET A 11 5.94 -3.37 10.57
N CYS A 12 6.40 -2.73 11.65
CA CYS A 12 7.78 -2.17 11.75
C CYS A 12 8.86 -3.21 12.00
N PRO A 13 10.07 -3.00 11.45
CA PRO A 13 11.32 -3.61 11.91
C PRO A 13 11.46 -3.62 13.45
N ILE A 14 11.73 -4.78 14.04
CA ILE A 14 11.95 -5.07 15.45
C ILE A 14 13.45 -5.32 15.57
N ARG A 15 14.15 -4.51 16.38
CA ARG A 15 15.52 -4.82 16.80
C ARG A 15 15.54 -5.12 18.29
N GLY A 16 15.90 -6.35 18.64
CA GLY A 16 16.07 -6.82 20.02
C GLY A 16 16.10 -8.34 20.08
N ALA A 17 17.25 -8.91 20.47
CA ALA A 17 17.37 -10.32 20.76
C ALA A 17 16.82 -10.57 22.15
N LEU A 18 15.59 -11.08 22.24
CA LEU A 18 15.07 -11.98 23.30
C LEU A 18 13.56 -12.12 23.10
N GLY A 19 13.13 -13.35 22.88
CA GLY A 19 11.73 -13.71 22.73
C GLY A 19 10.96 -13.48 24.03
N VAL A 20 10.20 -12.38 24.06
CA VAL A 20 8.96 -12.26 24.81
C VAL A 20 8.02 -11.49 23.89
N LEU A 21 6.74 -11.85 23.87
CA LEU A 21 5.70 -11.13 23.14
C LEU A 21 5.91 -9.61 23.28
N TRP A 22 5.61 -8.86 22.21
CA TRP A 22 5.64 -7.40 22.14
C TRP A 22 6.99 -6.80 21.70
N PRO A 23 7.13 -6.47 20.42
CA PRO A 23 8.34 -5.86 19.95
C PRO A 23 8.19 -4.35 19.79
N TRP A 24 9.03 -3.64 20.53
CA TRP A 24 9.22 -2.19 20.52
C TRP A 24 9.42 -1.66 19.09
N CYS A 25 8.48 -0.84 18.57
CA CYS A 25 8.69 -0.09 17.33
C CYS A 25 9.61 1.11 17.70
N HIS A 26 10.93 1.05 17.49
CA HIS A 26 11.75 2.27 17.47
C HIS A 26 11.32 3.09 16.25
N TYR A 27 10.96 4.36 16.43
CA TYR A 27 10.50 5.22 15.35
C TYR A 27 11.70 5.67 14.52
N GLN A 28 12.17 4.81 13.60
CA GLN A 28 13.28 5.17 12.71
C GLN A 28 12.88 6.27 11.71
N ASN A 29 11.58 6.36 11.41
CA ASN A 29 11.00 7.43 10.62
C ASN A 29 9.91 8.12 11.44
N PRO A 30 9.83 9.44 11.36
CA PRO A 30 8.89 10.17 12.18
C PRO A 30 7.45 9.94 11.67
N CYS A 31 6.51 9.86 12.61
CA CYS A 31 5.21 9.25 12.37
C CYS A 31 4.13 9.77 13.32
N VAL A 32 2.86 9.53 12.98
CA VAL A 32 1.72 9.81 13.86
C VAL A 32 1.39 8.56 14.66
N VAL A 33 1.24 8.74 15.97
CA VAL A 33 0.95 7.67 16.92
C VAL A 33 -0.32 7.95 17.71
N ILE A 34 -1.03 6.89 18.08
CA ILE A 34 -2.20 6.93 18.96
C ILE A 34 -2.02 6.00 20.16
N LYS A 35 -2.63 6.35 21.29
CA LYS A 35 -2.76 5.46 22.45
C LYS A 35 -4.10 5.68 23.14
N PRO A 36 -4.61 4.74 23.94
CA PRO A 36 -5.71 5.03 24.85
C PRO A 36 -5.31 6.13 25.83
N THR A 37 -6.22 7.06 26.12
CA THR A 37 -5.97 8.07 27.16
C THR A 37 -5.73 7.42 28.52
N PHE A 38 -6.39 6.27 28.77
CA PHE A 38 -6.24 5.46 29.98
C PHE A 38 -6.02 3.99 29.64
N GLY A 39 -5.04 3.36 30.29
CA GLY A 39 -4.77 1.92 30.14
C GLY A 39 -4.02 1.57 28.84
N SER A 40 -4.36 0.44 28.22
CA SER A 40 -3.71 -0.08 27.01
C SER A 40 -4.73 -0.58 26.00
N PHE A 41 -4.31 -0.80 24.74
CA PHE A 41 -5.21 -1.34 23.72
C PHE A 41 -5.78 -2.72 24.06
N LEU A 42 -5.15 -3.46 24.98
CA LEU A 42 -5.70 -4.71 25.51
C LEU A 42 -6.92 -4.49 26.38
N SER A 43 -6.99 -3.41 27.17
CA SER A 43 -8.13 -3.07 28.02
C SER A 43 -9.11 -2.08 27.37
N TYR A 44 -8.74 -1.48 26.23
CA TYR A 44 -9.53 -0.52 25.48
C TYR A 44 -10.92 -1.05 25.09
N LYS A 45 -11.93 -0.19 25.20
CA LYS A 45 -13.32 -0.40 24.78
C LYS A 45 -13.74 0.67 23.79
N THR A 46 -14.58 0.31 22.83
CA THR A 46 -15.15 1.26 21.85
C THR A 46 -15.84 2.41 22.57
N GLY A 47 -15.56 3.64 22.11
CA GLY A 47 -16.08 4.87 22.71
C GLY A 47 -15.19 5.48 23.80
N GLN A 48 -14.10 4.79 24.21
CA GLN A 48 -13.10 5.41 25.08
C GLN A 48 -12.21 6.38 24.30
N ASN A 49 -11.79 7.44 25.00
CA ASN A 49 -10.92 8.48 24.43
C ASN A 49 -9.55 7.92 24.06
N LEU A 50 -9.04 8.40 22.92
CA LEU A 50 -7.69 8.16 22.44
C LEU A 50 -6.91 9.47 22.51
N HIS A 51 -5.61 9.35 22.74
CA HIS A 51 -4.65 10.44 22.65
C HIS A 51 -3.77 10.24 21.41
N ILE A 52 -3.43 11.31 20.71
CA ILE A 52 -2.68 11.29 19.46
C ILE A 52 -1.50 12.27 19.52
N GLY A 53 -0.39 11.90 18.89
CA GLY A 53 0.84 12.67 18.87
C GLY A 53 1.70 12.37 17.65
N ILE A 54 2.78 13.12 17.49
CA ILE A 54 3.75 12.97 16.40
C ILE A 54 5.08 12.56 17.01
N ALA A 55 5.58 11.39 16.64
CA ALA A 55 6.91 10.93 16.98
C ALA A 55 7.94 11.49 15.99
N ASP A 56 9.03 12.05 16.51
CA ASP A 56 10.20 12.43 15.71
C ASP A 56 11.17 11.26 15.49
N SER A 57 12.27 11.50 14.76
CA SER A 57 13.26 10.45 14.46
C SER A 57 14.03 9.95 15.70
N HIS A 58 13.96 10.69 16.82
CA HIS A 58 14.57 10.34 18.10
C HIS A 58 13.60 9.57 19.00
N SER A 59 12.44 9.18 18.47
CA SER A 59 11.36 8.52 19.20
C SER A 59 10.77 9.36 20.34
N VAL A 60 10.86 10.69 20.26
CA VAL A 60 10.15 11.60 21.17
C VAL A 60 8.80 11.94 20.56
N VAL A 61 7.72 11.74 21.32
CA VAL A 61 6.37 12.05 20.89
C VAL A 61 5.96 13.42 21.39
N HIS A 62 5.64 14.30 20.44
CA HIS A 62 5.09 15.63 20.68
C HIS A 62 3.56 15.55 20.62
N SER A 63 2.89 15.96 21.70
CA SER A 63 1.43 15.91 21.78
C SER A 63 0.85 17.08 22.59
N PHE A 64 -0.39 17.46 22.28
CA PHE A 64 -1.06 18.56 22.96
C PHE A 64 -2.13 18.05 23.94
N SER A 65 -2.10 18.50 25.19
CA SER A 65 -3.03 18.06 26.24
C SER A 65 -3.54 19.25 27.05
N GLY A 66 -4.38 18.98 28.06
CA GLY A 66 -4.77 19.99 29.06
C GLY A 66 -3.62 20.54 29.90
N SER A 67 -2.38 20.09 29.68
CA SER A 67 -1.15 20.66 30.25
C SER A 67 -0.36 21.51 29.26
N GLY A 68 -0.85 21.71 28.03
CA GLY A 68 -0.08 22.30 26.93
C GLY A 68 0.57 21.23 26.05
N VAL A 69 1.51 21.65 25.21
CA VAL A 69 2.34 20.73 24.41
C VAL A 69 3.36 20.04 25.31
N LEU A 70 3.45 18.73 25.20
CA LEU A 70 4.38 17.86 25.90
C LEU A 70 5.21 17.08 24.89
N SER A 71 6.49 16.88 25.20
CA SER A 71 7.42 16.05 24.44
C SER A 71 7.88 14.92 25.34
N GLU A 72 7.50 13.69 25.03
CA GLU A 72 7.68 12.54 25.91
C GLU A 72 8.21 11.32 25.15
N SER A 73 9.17 10.60 25.71
CA SER A 73 9.73 9.38 25.11
C SER A 73 9.23 8.09 25.77
N SER A 74 8.85 8.11 27.05
CA SER A 74 8.51 6.91 27.83
C SER A 74 7.03 6.71 28.11
N THR A 75 6.20 7.74 28.03
CA THR A 75 4.75 7.63 28.35
C THR A 75 3.90 7.18 27.17
N TRP A 76 4.54 6.92 26.03
CA TRP A 76 3.94 6.48 24.78
C TRP A 76 4.21 5.02 24.45
N ASP A 77 4.66 4.25 25.44
CA ASP A 77 4.75 2.81 25.35
C ASP A 77 3.39 2.21 24.94
N MET A 78 3.43 1.18 24.09
CA MET A 78 2.24 0.50 23.56
C MET A 78 1.30 1.39 22.72
N SER A 79 1.81 2.51 22.19
CA SER A 79 1.12 3.28 21.17
C SER A 79 1.16 2.58 19.80
N LEU A 80 0.22 2.95 18.93
CA LEU A 80 0.11 2.42 17.58
C LEU A 80 0.44 3.52 16.58
N VAL A 81 1.28 3.18 15.59
CA VAL A 81 1.54 4.06 14.45
C VAL A 81 0.35 4.02 13.52
N VAL A 82 -0.22 5.19 13.20
CA VAL A 82 -1.35 5.34 12.26
C VAL A 82 -0.95 5.93 10.93
N CYS A 83 0.15 6.69 10.87
CA CYS A 83 0.63 7.28 9.63
C CYS A 83 2.15 7.43 9.70
N ARG A 84 2.87 7.13 8.61
CA ARG A 84 4.31 7.36 8.49
C ARG A 84 4.58 8.33 7.36
N PHE A 85 5.55 9.21 7.57
CA PHE A 85 5.99 10.14 6.54
C PHE A 85 7.45 9.85 6.22
N ASP A 86 7.73 9.64 4.93
CA ASP A 86 9.09 9.47 4.44
C ASP A 86 9.65 10.83 4.04
N VAL A 87 9.92 11.67 5.04
CA VAL A 87 10.43 13.03 4.83
C VAL A 87 11.63 13.27 5.73
N ALA A 88 12.81 13.34 5.11
CA ALA A 88 14.09 13.52 5.79
C ALA A 88 14.18 14.82 6.63
N SER A 89 13.34 15.82 6.36
CA SER A 89 13.33 17.11 7.05
C SER A 89 12.25 17.24 8.14
N MET A 90 11.62 16.15 8.58
CA MET A 90 10.47 16.24 9.48
C MET A 90 10.82 16.76 10.87
N ASP A 91 11.99 16.40 11.41
CA ASP A 91 12.47 16.91 12.69
C ASP A 91 12.66 18.42 12.66
N GLU A 92 13.20 18.95 11.56
CA GLU A 92 13.36 20.39 11.35
C GLU A 92 12.00 21.09 11.20
N MET A 93 11.04 20.47 10.49
CA MET A 93 9.67 20.98 10.41
C MET A 93 8.98 20.99 11.78
N MET A 94 9.19 19.96 12.61
CA MET A 94 8.68 19.93 13.98
C MET A 94 9.28 21.06 14.82
N ARG A 95 10.59 21.26 14.74
CA ARG A 95 11.28 22.34 15.44
C ARG A 95 10.75 23.73 15.04
N LEU A 96 10.58 23.98 13.74
CA LEU A 96 10.01 25.22 13.21
C LEU A 96 8.55 25.40 13.62
N PHE A 97 7.74 24.34 13.52
CA PHE A 97 6.35 24.37 13.95
C PHE A 97 6.23 24.74 15.43
N MET A 98 7.03 24.11 16.29
CA MET A 98 7.05 24.40 17.72
C MET A 98 7.50 25.83 18.00
N SER A 99 8.49 26.35 17.28
CA SER A 99 8.92 27.75 17.39
C SER A 99 7.81 28.73 17.03
N ASP A 100 7.10 28.48 15.93
CA ASP A 100 6.19 29.46 15.33
C ASP A 100 4.73 29.33 15.80
N HIS A 101 4.33 28.18 16.33
CA HIS A 101 2.93 27.86 16.63
C HIS A 101 2.67 27.38 18.07
N ALA A 102 3.70 27.11 18.89
CA ALA A 102 3.47 26.57 20.24
C ALA A 102 2.60 27.47 21.13
N HIS A 103 2.60 28.79 20.92
CA HIS A 103 1.75 29.72 21.66
C HIS A 103 0.25 29.51 21.41
N TYR A 104 -0.14 28.94 20.27
CA TYR A 104 -1.54 28.53 20.00
C TYR A 104 -1.94 27.26 20.77
N PHE A 105 -0.98 26.49 21.26
CA PHE A 105 -1.16 25.21 21.96
C PHE A 105 -0.73 25.32 23.43
N SER A 106 -1.12 26.42 24.08
CA SER A 106 -0.94 26.61 25.51
C SER A 106 -1.96 25.78 26.30
N LYS A 107 -1.69 25.59 27.59
CA LYS A 107 -2.65 24.96 28.51
C LYS A 107 -4.02 25.65 28.49
N ASP A 108 -4.02 26.99 28.43
CA ASP A 108 -5.26 27.79 28.48
C ASP A 108 -6.06 27.74 27.18
N SER A 109 -5.45 27.36 26.06
CA SER A 109 -6.14 27.23 24.77
C SER A 109 -6.78 25.85 24.57
N TYR A 110 -6.48 24.86 25.42
CA TYR A 110 -6.98 23.49 25.26
C TYR A 110 -8.49 23.40 25.45
N ARG A 111 -9.18 22.84 24.45
CA ARG A 111 -10.61 22.53 24.47
C ARG A 111 -10.84 21.13 23.94
N GLU A 112 -11.35 20.24 24.79
CA GLU A 112 -11.51 18.81 24.46
C GLU A 112 -12.30 18.55 23.17
N THR A 113 -13.28 19.39 22.82
CA THR A 113 -14.10 19.25 21.61
C THR A 113 -13.45 19.89 20.38
N ASP A 114 -12.98 21.13 20.51
CA ASP A 114 -12.72 22.00 19.35
C ASP A 114 -11.25 22.37 19.16
N TRP A 115 -10.40 22.17 20.17
CA TRP A 115 -8.97 22.49 20.11
C TRP A 115 -8.16 21.55 21.01
N ASN A 116 -7.92 20.35 20.53
CA ASN A 116 -7.37 19.24 21.30
C ASN A 116 -6.13 18.60 20.63
N CYS A 117 -5.68 17.46 21.16
CA CYS A 117 -4.53 16.71 20.64
C CYS A 117 -4.63 16.39 19.14
N PHE A 118 -5.85 16.18 18.65
CA PHE A 118 -6.12 15.90 17.24
C PHE A 118 -5.88 17.14 16.37
N ASP A 119 -6.32 18.32 16.83
CA ASP A 119 -6.10 19.59 16.11
C ASP A 119 -4.62 19.91 15.99
N PHE A 120 -3.84 19.64 17.05
CA PHE A 120 -2.39 19.78 17.02
C PHE A 120 -1.75 18.98 15.89
N VAL A 121 -2.11 17.70 15.75
CA VAL A 121 -1.58 16.84 14.67
C VAL A 121 -2.00 17.35 13.31
N ILE A 122 -3.28 17.67 13.11
CA ILE A 122 -3.80 18.14 11.83
C ILE A 122 -3.15 19.47 11.40
N HIS A 123 -2.95 20.37 12.37
CA HIS A 123 -2.29 21.66 12.11
C HIS A 123 -0.84 21.46 11.70
N PHE A 124 -0.11 20.58 12.40
CA PHE A 124 1.25 20.23 12.01
C PHE A 124 1.32 19.64 10.59
N LEU A 125 0.43 18.71 10.25
CA LEU A 125 0.41 18.11 8.91
C LEU A 125 0.17 19.14 7.81
N SER A 126 -0.73 20.11 8.06
CA SER A 126 -0.96 21.22 7.14
C SER A 126 0.27 22.13 7.03
N PHE A 127 0.93 22.44 8.16
CA PHE A 127 2.16 23.25 8.19
C PHE A 127 3.30 22.57 7.42
N ALA A 128 3.52 21.28 7.65
CA ALA A 128 4.53 20.47 7.01
C ALA A 128 4.21 20.12 5.54
N LYS A 129 3.06 20.60 5.01
CA LYS A 129 2.56 20.32 3.65
C LYS A 129 2.41 18.82 3.35
N LEU A 130 2.11 18.02 4.39
CA LEU A 130 1.85 16.58 4.32
C LEU A 130 0.38 16.25 4.04
N GLY A 131 -0.46 17.28 3.95
CA GLY A 131 -1.86 17.22 3.57
C GLY A 131 -2.73 18.12 4.44
N ARG A 132 -3.91 18.44 3.94
CA ARG A 132 -4.93 19.18 4.68
C ARG A 132 -6.09 18.25 4.95
N TYR A 133 -6.24 17.84 6.20
CA TYR A 133 -7.24 16.88 6.61
C TYR A 133 -8.22 17.52 7.60
N SER A 134 -9.48 17.12 7.56
CA SER A 134 -10.37 17.28 8.71
C SER A 134 -10.15 16.11 9.68
N LYS A 135 -10.58 16.25 10.95
CA LYS A 135 -10.52 15.15 11.93
C LYS A 135 -11.20 13.88 11.41
N ALA A 136 -12.36 14.04 10.77
CA ALA A 136 -13.14 12.94 10.21
C ALA A 136 -12.38 12.23 9.07
N VAL A 137 -11.85 12.99 8.11
CA VAL A 137 -11.11 12.44 6.97
C VAL A 137 -9.83 11.74 7.42
N PHE A 138 -9.06 12.36 8.32
CA PHE A 138 -7.84 11.74 8.85
C PHE A 138 -8.15 10.44 9.59
N THR A 139 -9.21 10.43 10.41
CA THR A 139 -9.63 9.23 11.13
C THR A 139 -9.99 8.12 10.15
N GLN A 140 -10.74 8.45 9.10
CA GLN A 140 -11.18 7.49 8.11
C GLN A 140 -10.01 6.87 7.32
N LEU A 141 -9.01 7.68 6.94
CA LEU A 141 -7.88 7.25 6.13
C LEU A 141 -6.81 6.48 6.92
N PHE A 142 -6.55 6.87 8.18
CA PHE A 142 -5.35 6.41 8.89
C PHE A 142 -5.65 5.69 10.21
N VAL A 143 -6.75 6.03 10.90
CA VAL A 143 -6.99 5.55 12.27
C VAL A 143 -7.92 4.34 12.28
N LEU A 144 -8.97 4.32 11.46
CA LEU A 144 -10.02 3.29 11.53
C LEU A 144 -9.46 1.88 11.36
N ASP A 145 -8.63 1.64 10.34
CA ASP A 145 -8.15 0.28 10.05
C ASP A 145 -7.15 -0.21 11.09
N ILE A 146 -6.29 0.68 11.60
CA ILE A 146 -5.39 0.37 12.71
C ILE A 146 -6.17 0.03 13.98
N MET A 147 -7.25 0.76 14.26
CA MET A 147 -8.13 0.47 15.40
C MET A 147 -8.88 -0.85 15.24
N LYS A 148 -9.29 -1.21 14.01
CA LYS A 148 -9.87 -2.54 13.73
C LYS A 148 -8.84 -3.63 14.01
N CYS A 149 -7.59 -3.47 13.55
CA CYS A 149 -6.49 -4.40 13.81
C CYS A 149 -6.19 -4.54 15.31
N ALA A 150 -6.08 -3.42 16.03
CA ALA A 150 -5.85 -3.41 17.48
C ALA A 150 -6.96 -4.16 18.24
N ARG A 151 -8.22 -3.96 17.84
CA ARG A 151 -9.38 -4.65 18.43
C ARG A 151 -9.33 -6.16 18.15
N ARG A 152 -9.04 -6.57 16.91
CA ARG A 152 -8.89 -7.99 16.54
C ARG A 152 -7.80 -8.65 17.37
N TYR A 153 -6.64 -7.99 17.46
CA TYR A 153 -5.52 -8.45 18.28
C TYR A 153 -5.91 -8.57 19.75
N ALA A 154 -6.54 -7.54 20.34
CA ALA A 154 -6.94 -7.59 21.74
C ALA A 154 -7.95 -8.71 22.04
N LYS A 155 -8.88 -8.99 21.12
CA LYS A 155 -9.82 -10.11 21.23
C LYS A 155 -9.09 -11.45 21.14
N LEU A 156 -8.17 -11.61 20.19
CA LEU A 156 -7.34 -12.81 20.03
C LEU A 156 -6.47 -13.04 21.27
N PHE A 157 -5.76 -12.02 21.74
CA PHE A 157 -4.90 -12.08 22.92
C PHE A 157 -5.69 -12.52 24.15
N LYS A 158 -6.86 -11.91 24.41
CA LYS A 158 -7.74 -12.33 25.51
C LYS A 158 -8.21 -13.78 25.38
N ARG A 159 -8.45 -14.25 24.14
CA ARG A 159 -8.86 -15.64 23.89
C ARG A 159 -7.71 -16.61 24.19
N VAL A 160 -6.50 -16.29 23.72
CA VAL A 160 -5.28 -17.06 24.00
C VAL A 160 -4.98 -17.11 25.50
N MET A 161 -5.02 -15.97 26.18
CA MET A 161 -4.74 -15.93 27.62
C MET A 161 -5.78 -16.69 28.46
N ARG A 162 -7.03 -16.81 27.99
CA ARG A 162 -8.09 -17.56 28.70
C ARG A 162 -8.12 -19.05 28.37
N ARG A 163 -7.79 -19.44 27.15
CA ARG A 163 -7.95 -20.82 26.64
C ARG A 163 -6.62 -21.55 26.45
N GLY A 164 -5.49 -20.90 26.73
CA GLY A 164 -4.17 -21.35 26.31
C GLY A 164 -3.87 -20.91 24.87
N PRO A 165 -2.63 -21.09 24.39
CA PRO A 165 -2.31 -20.94 22.97
C PRO A 165 -3.36 -21.67 22.12
N LEU A 166 -3.77 -21.07 21.00
CA LEU A 166 -4.60 -21.77 20.02
C LEU A 166 -3.76 -22.95 19.52
N THR A 167 -3.94 -24.12 20.11
CA THR A 167 -3.32 -25.36 19.67
C THR A 167 -3.96 -25.75 18.33
N MET A 168 -3.57 -25.08 17.24
CA MET A 168 -3.69 -25.68 15.92
C MET A 168 -2.62 -26.77 15.74
N ALA A 169 -1.54 -26.73 16.54
CA ALA A 169 -0.55 -27.79 16.65
C ALA A 169 0.37 -27.48 17.85
N GLU A 170 0.11 -28.08 19.01
CA GLU A 170 1.26 -28.55 19.80
C GLU A 170 1.63 -29.92 19.22
N CYS A 171 2.92 -30.25 19.20
CA CYS A 171 3.44 -31.60 18.99
C CYS A 171 3.48 -32.14 17.56
N LEU A 172 4.29 -31.53 16.67
CA LEU A 172 5.10 -32.43 15.84
C LEU A 172 6.60 -32.23 16.08
N GLU A 173 7.22 -31.07 15.89
CA GLU A 173 8.70 -31.04 16.00
C GLU A 173 9.21 -29.81 16.74
N ALA A 174 9.30 -29.94 18.07
CA ALA A 174 10.21 -29.13 18.88
C ALA A 174 11.57 -29.84 18.89
N ASP A 175 12.31 -29.76 17.77
CA ASP A 175 13.73 -30.12 17.77
C ASP A 175 14.60 -28.86 17.79
N HIS A 176 15.45 -28.83 18.81
CA HIS A 176 16.33 -27.73 19.13
C HIS A 176 17.56 -27.73 18.22
N SER A 177 17.45 -27.23 16.98
CA SER A 177 18.61 -26.88 16.18
C SER A 177 18.37 -25.61 15.35
N ASN A 178 19.36 -24.71 15.35
CA ASN A 178 19.31 -23.40 14.70
C ASN A 178 19.56 -23.47 13.18
N GLU A 179 19.20 -24.57 12.53
CA GLU A 179 19.28 -24.68 11.07
C GLU A 179 17.89 -24.49 10.47
N VAL A 180 17.79 -23.68 9.42
CA VAL A 180 16.52 -23.46 8.70
C VAL A 180 16.15 -24.77 8.04
N ASP A 181 15.25 -25.49 8.70
CA ASP A 181 14.68 -26.73 8.20
C ASP A 181 14.06 -26.51 6.81
N ASN A 182 14.60 -27.21 5.83
CA ASN A 182 14.13 -27.16 4.45
C ASN A 182 12.69 -27.66 4.33
N ASP A 183 12.25 -28.53 5.25
CA ASP A 183 10.88 -29.05 5.28
C ASP A 183 9.91 -27.94 5.63
N ARG A 184 10.25 -27.06 6.56
CA ARG A 184 9.43 -25.86 6.87
C ARG A 184 9.27 -24.90 5.68
N ARG A 185 10.30 -24.77 4.83
CA ARG A 185 10.22 -23.98 3.60
C ARG A 185 9.39 -24.70 2.54
N MET A 186 9.53 -26.02 2.44
CA MET A 186 8.71 -26.86 1.57
C MET A 186 7.23 -26.81 1.96
N ASP A 187 6.91 -26.88 3.26
CA ASP A 187 5.55 -26.78 3.80
C ASP A 187 4.92 -25.41 3.54
N SER A 188 5.69 -24.33 3.73
CA SER A 188 5.23 -22.97 3.42
C SER A 188 4.93 -22.81 1.92
N CYS A 189 5.83 -23.30 1.06
CA CYS A 189 5.61 -23.29 -0.38
C CYS A 189 4.44 -24.20 -0.79
N SER A 190 4.25 -25.35 -0.15
CA SER A 190 3.12 -26.24 -0.39
C SER A 190 1.81 -25.57 0.03
N PHE A 191 1.75 -24.99 1.23
CA PHE A 191 0.57 -24.29 1.72
C PHE A 191 0.19 -23.12 0.80
N GLN A 192 1.17 -22.31 0.38
CA GLN A 192 0.92 -21.23 -0.57
C GLN A 192 0.41 -21.76 -1.91
N ARG A 193 0.95 -22.88 -2.41
CA ARG A 193 0.46 -23.53 -3.63
C ARG A 193 -0.98 -24.04 -3.45
N ASP A 194 -1.29 -24.64 -2.32
CA ASP A 194 -2.61 -25.22 -2.06
C ASP A 194 -3.67 -24.12 -1.88
N GLN A 195 -3.35 -23.04 -1.16
CA GLN A 195 -4.19 -21.83 -1.08
C GLN A 195 -4.42 -21.22 -2.47
N PHE A 196 -3.40 -21.27 -3.31
CA PHE A 196 -3.48 -20.78 -4.66
C PHE A 196 -4.32 -21.66 -5.58
N ASP A 197 -4.27 -22.98 -5.39
CA ASP A 197 -5.12 -23.93 -6.10
C ASP A 197 -6.58 -23.77 -5.71
N ILE A 198 -6.87 -23.54 -4.41
CA ILE A 198 -8.20 -23.18 -3.91
C ILE A 198 -8.67 -21.88 -4.56
N PHE A 199 -7.82 -20.85 -4.57
CA PHE A 199 -8.13 -19.58 -5.21
C PHE A 199 -8.44 -19.75 -6.71
N LYS A 200 -7.63 -20.51 -7.46
CA LYS A 200 -7.89 -20.79 -8.90
C LYS A 200 -9.22 -21.52 -9.10
N HIS A 201 -9.56 -22.45 -8.21
CA HIS A 201 -10.81 -23.19 -8.25
C HIS A 201 -12.01 -22.26 -8.02
N ASP A 202 -12.00 -21.51 -6.92
CA ASP A 202 -13.04 -20.54 -6.57
C ASP A 202 -13.21 -19.46 -7.65
N PHE A 203 -12.10 -19.07 -8.26
CA PHE A 203 -12.07 -18.14 -9.37
C PHE A 203 -12.79 -18.69 -10.60
N ARG A 204 -12.48 -19.93 -11.02
CA ARG A 204 -13.15 -20.58 -12.15
C ARG A 204 -14.64 -20.75 -11.90
N GLU A 205 -15.02 -21.24 -10.72
CA GLU A 205 -16.43 -21.46 -10.38
C GLU A 205 -17.26 -20.17 -10.27
N ASN A 206 -16.65 -19.06 -9.87
CA ASN A 206 -17.34 -17.78 -9.75
C ASN A 206 -17.25 -16.90 -11.00
N ALA A 207 -16.20 -17.04 -11.82
CA ALA A 207 -16.12 -16.38 -13.13
C ALA A 207 -17.22 -16.87 -14.08
N GLU A 208 -17.55 -18.17 -14.05
CA GLU A 208 -18.66 -18.74 -14.82
C GLU A 208 -20.03 -18.13 -14.43
N LYS A 209 -20.22 -17.75 -13.17
CA LYS A 209 -21.45 -17.09 -12.68
C LYS A 209 -21.58 -15.62 -13.12
N LEU A 210 -20.46 -14.96 -13.42
CA LEU A 210 -20.44 -13.55 -13.87
C LEU A 210 -20.68 -13.40 -15.37
N GLY A 211 -20.84 -14.51 -16.12
CA GLY A 211 -21.13 -14.47 -17.56
C GLY A 211 -19.97 -13.99 -18.43
N GLU A 212 -18.80 -13.77 -17.83
CA GLU A 212 -17.58 -13.37 -18.52
C GLU A 212 -16.77 -14.63 -18.89
N ASN A 213 -17.12 -15.24 -20.03
CA ASN A 213 -16.33 -16.33 -20.65
C ASN A 213 -14.95 -15.86 -21.16
N SER A 214 -14.49 -14.67 -20.77
CA SER A 214 -13.15 -14.18 -21.03
C SER A 214 -12.27 -14.57 -19.87
N THR A 215 -11.23 -15.36 -20.16
CA THR A 215 -10.05 -15.44 -19.30
C THR A 215 -9.63 -14.01 -18.93
N PRO A 216 -9.78 -13.60 -17.67
CA PRO A 216 -9.42 -12.26 -17.25
C PRO A 216 -7.93 -12.09 -17.49
N LEU A 217 -7.56 -10.91 -18.00
CA LEU A 217 -6.23 -10.53 -18.51
C LEU A 217 -5.86 -10.96 -19.93
N SER A 218 -6.71 -11.66 -20.69
CA SER A 218 -6.48 -11.74 -22.14
C SER A 218 -6.98 -10.46 -22.80
N LEU A 219 -6.05 -9.64 -23.31
CA LEU A 219 -6.40 -8.47 -24.13
C LEU A 219 -7.39 -8.88 -25.22
N ASP A 220 -8.49 -8.13 -25.33
CA ASP A 220 -9.52 -8.43 -26.30
C ASP A 220 -8.93 -8.39 -27.73
N THR A 221 -9.52 -9.18 -28.63
CA THR A 221 -9.00 -9.33 -30.00
C THR A 221 -9.02 -8.04 -30.83
N LYS A 222 -9.85 -7.06 -30.46
CA LYS A 222 -9.94 -5.75 -31.12
C LYS A 222 -8.78 -4.85 -30.64
N THR A 223 -8.56 -4.76 -29.33
CA THR A 223 -7.47 -4.01 -28.70
C THR A 223 -6.10 -4.55 -29.14
N LYS A 224 -5.94 -5.88 -29.24
CA LYS A 224 -4.71 -6.49 -29.82
C LYS A 224 -4.44 -6.01 -31.26
N LYS A 225 -5.47 -5.96 -32.10
CA LYS A 225 -5.35 -5.47 -33.48
C LYS A 225 -5.00 -3.98 -33.53
N GLU A 226 -5.60 -3.18 -32.66
CA GLU A 226 -5.31 -1.75 -32.55
C GLU A 226 -3.85 -1.50 -32.14
N ILE A 227 -3.36 -2.18 -31.11
CA ILE A 227 -1.95 -2.11 -30.68
C ILE A 227 -1.00 -2.49 -31.83
N VAL A 228 -1.27 -3.61 -32.53
CA VAL A 228 -0.44 -4.05 -33.67
C VAL A 228 -0.40 -3.01 -34.79
N ASN A 229 -1.54 -2.40 -35.11
CA ASN A 229 -1.62 -1.37 -36.15
C ASN A 229 -0.84 -0.11 -35.76
N VAL A 230 -0.99 0.36 -34.52
CA VAL A 230 -0.27 1.53 -34.00
C VAL A 230 1.23 1.28 -33.97
N VAL A 231 1.68 0.13 -33.46
CA VAL A 231 3.10 -0.24 -33.44
C VAL A 231 3.71 -0.23 -34.85
N ARG A 232 3.01 -0.78 -35.85
CA ARG A 232 3.48 -0.74 -37.24
C ARG A 232 3.59 0.69 -37.77
N SER A 233 2.64 1.56 -37.44
CA SER A 233 2.69 2.97 -37.84
C SER A 233 3.85 3.71 -37.19
N LEU A 234 4.09 3.51 -35.89
CA LEU A 234 5.24 4.09 -35.17
C LEU A 234 6.58 3.64 -35.76
N GLN A 235 6.72 2.35 -36.11
CA GLN A 235 7.94 1.84 -36.73
C GLN A 235 8.19 2.42 -38.13
N LYS A 236 7.14 2.62 -38.93
CA LYS A 236 7.25 3.30 -40.22
C LYS A 236 7.67 4.77 -40.05
N ALA A 237 7.11 5.46 -39.06
CA ALA A 237 7.49 6.83 -38.74
C ALA A 237 8.96 6.92 -38.29
N GLN A 238 9.38 6.01 -37.40
CA GLN A 238 10.77 5.91 -36.92
C GLN A 238 11.75 5.70 -38.08
N PHE A 239 11.50 4.73 -38.97
CA PHE A 239 12.36 4.47 -40.12
C PHE A 239 12.50 5.69 -41.04
N PHE A 240 11.40 6.43 -41.25
CA PHE A 240 11.44 7.68 -42.03
C PHE A 240 12.30 8.74 -41.33
N VAL A 241 12.11 8.94 -40.02
CA VAL A 241 12.87 9.93 -39.25
C VAL A 241 14.37 9.58 -39.23
N ASP A 242 14.72 8.30 -39.04
CA ASP A 242 16.11 7.83 -39.02
C ASP A 242 16.79 7.92 -40.39
N SER A 243 16.02 7.86 -41.48
CA SER A 243 16.53 8.05 -42.85
C SER A 243 16.85 9.51 -43.18
N GLN A 244 16.42 10.46 -42.35
CA GLN A 244 16.69 11.89 -42.52
C GLN A 244 17.92 12.29 -41.69
N SER A 245 18.75 13.20 -42.23
CA SER A 245 19.98 13.70 -41.59
C SER A 245 19.73 14.20 -40.14
N PRO A 246 20.66 13.99 -39.18
CA PRO A 246 20.39 14.18 -37.75
C PRO A 246 20.30 15.65 -37.36
N ASN A 247 19.09 16.22 -37.44
CA ASN A 247 18.73 17.43 -36.72
C ASN A 247 18.32 17.06 -35.27
N GLY A 248 18.70 17.88 -34.28
CA GLY A 248 18.46 17.59 -32.86
C GLY A 248 17.00 17.25 -32.51
N SER A 249 16.03 17.94 -33.12
CA SER A 249 14.59 17.70 -32.91
C SER A 249 14.09 16.39 -33.52
N LEU A 250 14.70 15.90 -34.60
CA LEU A 250 14.36 14.60 -35.21
C LEU A 250 14.86 13.44 -34.35
N LYS A 251 16.01 13.60 -33.70
CA LYS A 251 16.57 12.60 -32.80
C LYS A 251 15.72 12.42 -31.54
N GLU A 252 15.18 13.49 -30.99
CA GLU A 252 14.26 13.43 -29.84
C GLU A 252 12.95 12.71 -30.21
N LEU A 253 12.39 12.99 -31.39
CA LEU A 253 11.19 12.33 -31.87
C LEU A 253 11.42 10.82 -32.13
N SER A 254 12.56 10.45 -32.72
CA SER A 254 12.92 9.04 -32.95
C SER A 254 12.96 8.24 -31.64
N LEU A 255 13.59 8.80 -30.58
CA LEU A 255 13.62 8.17 -29.26
C LEU A 255 12.23 7.99 -28.63
N LYS A 256 11.33 8.98 -28.79
CA LYS A 256 9.94 8.88 -28.29
C LYS A 256 9.12 7.83 -29.05
N LEU A 257 9.29 7.75 -30.37
CA LEU A 257 8.65 6.72 -31.22
C LEU A 257 9.12 5.31 -30.84
N GLU A 258 10.43 5.13 -30.61
CA GLU A 258 11.02 3.85 -30.21
C GLU A 258 10.53 3.41 -28.84
N SER A 259 10.60 4.29 -27.83
CA SER A 259 10.16 4.01 -26.46
C SER A 259 8.69 3.61 -26.39
N THR A 260 7.82 4.37 -27.06
CA THR A 260 6.37 4.10 -27.06
C THR A 260 6.05 2.78 -27.79
N SER A 261 6.74 2.50 -28.90
CA SER A 261 6.63 1.23 -29.63
C SER A 261 7.08 0.03 -28.79
N ALA A 262 8.18 0.18 -28.04
CA ALA A 262 8.68 -0.86 -27.14
C ALA A 262 7.70 -1.16 -25.99
N GLN A 263 7.09 -0.14 -25.39
CA GLN A 263 6.08 -0.29 -24.33
C GLN A 263 4.83 -1.00 -24.85
N LEU A 264 4.30 -0.61 -26.02
CA LEU A 264 3.15 -1.29 -26.64
C LEU A 264 3.45 -2.75 -27.03
N LYS A 265 4.66 -3.04 -27.52
CA LYS A 265 5.10 -4.42 -27.81
C LYS A 265 5.23 -5.27 -26.56
N ALA A 266 5.59 -4.70 -25.41
CA ALA A 266 5.66 -5.45 -24.15
C ALA A 266 4.30 -6.08 -23.79
N PHE A 267 3.20 -5.36 -24.03
CA PHE A 267 1.83 -5.89 -23.84
C PHE A 267 1.47 -7.00 -24.83
N LEU A 268 1.98 -6.97 -26.07
CA LEU A 268 1.75 -8.02 -27.07
C LEU A 268 2.57 -9.30 -26.86
N VAL A 269 3.78 -9.19 -26.29
CA VAL A 269 4.71 -10.31 -26.08
C VAL A 269 4.48 -11.03 -24.73
N GLY A 270 3.49 -10.60 -23.93
CA GLY A 270 3.28 -11.18 -22.60
C GLY A 270 4.27 -10.71 -21.54
N LYS A 271 5.03 -9.63 -21.80
CA LYS A 271 5.83 -8.95 -20.77
C LYS A 271 5.05 -7.86 -20.03
N GLY A 272 3.93 -7.41 -20.61
CA GLY A 272 2.91 -6.58 -19.97
C GLY A 272 1.54 -7.26 -19.90
N SER A 273 1.42 -8.49 -20.42
CA SER A 273 0.23 -9.35 -20.29
C SER A 273 0.62 -10.55 -19.44
N LEU A 274 -0.09 -10.78 -18.34
CA LEU A 274 0.00 -11.93 -17.45
C LEU A 274 -0.49 -13.22 -18.14
N ASP A 275 0.09 -13.56 -19.30
CA ASP A 275 -0.08 -14.87 -19.95
C ASP A 275 0.86 -15.93 -19.33
N GLY A 276 1.73 -15.52 -18.39
CA GLY A 276 2.31 -16.46 -17.43
C GLY A 276 1.26 -16.73 -16.37
N GLU A 277 0.93 -18.01 -16.19
CA GLU A 277 0.10 -18.55 -15.11
C GLU A 277 0.17 -17.66 -13.87
N PHE A 278 -1.00 -17.39 -13.26
CA PHE A 278 -1.06 -16.64 -12.02
C PHE A 278 0.05 -17.18 -11.07
N THR A 279 0.83 -16.30 -10.47
CA THR A 279 1.80 -16.67 -9.43
C THR A 279 1.51 -15.84 -8.18
N ALA A 280 1.89 -16.36 -7.01
CA ALA A 280 1.79 -15.63 -5.74
C ALA A 280 2.62 -14.32 -5.71
N GLN A 281 3.46 -14.09 -6.74
CA GLN A 281 4.26 -12.88 -6.92
C GLN A 281 3.53 -11.82 -7.76
N ASN A 282 2.62 -12.25 -8.64
CA ASN A 282 1.91 -11.37 -9.58
C ASN A 282 0.50 -11.01 -9.11
N VAL A 283 -0.11 -11.87 -8.28
CA VAL A 283 -1.37 -11.59 -7.61
C VAL A 283 -1.10 -11.52 -6.12
N ALA A 284 -1.24 -10.32 -5.56
CA ALA A 284 -1.20 -10.14 -4.11
C ALA A 284 -2.42 -10.87 -3.52
N LEU A 285 -2.19 -12.07 -2.99
CA LEU A 285 -3.20 -12.74 -2.18
C LEU A 285 -3.46 -11.87 -0.95
N PRO A 286 -4.72 -11.73 -0.52
CA PRO A 286 -5.01 -11.03 0.71
C PRO A 286 -4.27 -11.68 1.88
N ASP A 287 -3.72 -10.87 2.78
CA ASP A 287 -2.96 -11.34 3.95
C ASP A 287 -3.78 -12.29 4.85
N TYR A 288 -5.11 -12.26 4.72
CA TYR A 288 -6.04 -13.14 5.40
C TYR A 288 -7.36 -13.24 4.65
N VAL A 289 -7.98 -14.42 4.65
CA VAL A 289 -9.36 -14.58 4.16
C VAL A 289 -10.32 -14.24 5.30
N HIS A 290 -11.34 -13.42 5.03
CA HIS A 290 -12.32 -13.02 6.05
C HIS A 290 -13.03 -14.23 6.69
N SER A 291 -13.21 -15.32 5.93
CA SER A 291 -13.72 -16.61 6.42
C SER A 291 -12.84 -17.18 7.53
N ASP A 292 -11.52 -17.14 7.35
CA ASP A 292 -10.55 -17.73 8.28
C ASP A 292 -10.48 -16.90 9.56
N LEU A 293 -10.50 -15.57 9.42
CA LEU A 293 -10.67 -14.68 10.58
C LEU A 293 -11.99 -14.93 11.28
N SER A 294 -13.09 -15.16 10.56
CA SER A 294 -14.41 -15.42 11.17
C SER A 294 -14.44 -16.76 11.92
N LEU A 295 -13.81 -17.79 11.35
CA LEU A 295 -13.58 -19.09 12.00
C LEU A 295 -12.72 -18.95 13.26
N LEU A 296 -11.63 -18.18 13.18
CA LEU A 296 -10.72 -17.93 14.30
C LEU A 296 -11.37 -17.09 15.41
N MET A 297 -12.21 -16.12 15.02
CA MET A 297 -12.84 -15.15 15.91
C MET A 297 -14.17 -15.63 16.50
N GLY A 298 -14.69 -16.76 16.02
CA GLY A 298 -16.04 -17.26 16.30
C GLY A 298 -17.07 -16.48 15.48
N SER A 299 -18.11 -17.17 15.00
CA SER A 299 -19.17 -16.71 14.08
C SER A 299 -20.05 -15.54 14.56
N GLU A 300 -19.60 -14.76 15.53
CA GLU A 300 -20.25 -13.52 15.92
C GLU A 300 -19.83 -12.42 14.94
N ASP A 301 -20.83 -11.97 14.18
CA ASP A 301 -20.86 -10.84 13.27
C ASP A 301 -19.75 -9.81 13.55
N THR A 302 -18.74 -9.79 12.69
CA THR A 302 -17.52 -8.98 12.86
C THR A 302 -17.80 -7.48 12.69
N GLY A 303 -19.02 -7.10 12.27
CA GLY A 303 -19.39 -5.72 11.96
C GLY A 303 -18.48 -5.10 10.90
N LEU A 304 -17.92 -5.94 10.02
CA LEU A 304 -17.01 -5.53 8.95
C LEU A 304 -17.79 -5.33 7.65
N PRO A 305 -17.50 -4.28 6.88
CA PRO A 305 -17.82 -4.30 5.45
C PRO A 305 -17.15 -5.52 4.83
N VAL A 306 -17.84 -6.18 3.90
CA VAL A 306 -17.26 -7.25 3.08
C VAL A 306 -16.05 -6.65 2.37
N GLU A 307 -14.84 -7.05 2.76
CA GLU A 307 -13.64 -6.69 2.02
C GLU A 307 -13.77 -7.27 0.61
N PRO A 308 -13.42 -6.50 -0.44
CA PRO A 308 -13.48 -6.97 -1.82
C PRO A 308 -12.74 -8.30 -1.93
N GLY A 309 -13.43 -9.28 -2.50
CA GLY A 309 -12.88 -10.64 -2.62
C GLY A 309 -11.64 -10.64 -3.52
N PRO A 310 -10.86 -11.72 -3.54
CA PRO A 310 -9.74 -11.88 -4.47
C PRO A 310 -10.09 -11.56 -5.94
N LEU A 311 -11.35 -11.79 -6.31
CA LEU A 311 -11.91 -11.48 -7.63
C LEU A 311 -12.00 -9.98 -7.92
N ASP A 312 -12.41 -9.17 -6.94
CA ASP A 312 -12.52 -7.71 -7.06
C ASP A 312 -11.14 -7.06 -7.28
N SER A 313 -10.10 -7.59 -6.61
CA SER A 313 -8.71 -7.16 -6.79
C SER A 313 -8.20 -7.44 -8.21
N ILE A 314 -8.65 -8.51 -8.85
CA ILE A 314 -8.28 -8.87 -10.23
C ILE A 314 -9.02 -7.97 -11.22
N THR A 315 -10.30 -7.70 -10.99
CA THR A 315 -11.06 -6.73 -11.79
C THR A 315 -10.46 -5.33 -11.68
N ALA A 316 -9.96 -4.95 -10.49
CA ALA A 316 -9.25 -3.69 -10.30
C ALA A 316 -7.92 -3.64 -11.08
N LEU A 317 -7.14 -4.71 -11.05
CA LEU A 317 -5.89 -4.82 -11.83
C LEU A 317 -6.14 -4.78 -13.34
N ASP A 318 -7.21 -5.42 -13.81
CA ASP A 318 -7.62 -5.39 -15.22
C ASP A 318 -7.99 -3.97 -15.67
N ARG A 319 -8.74 -3.22 -14.83
CA ARG A 319 -9.05 -1.81 -15.08
C ARG A 319 -7.81 -0.93 -15.17
N VAL A 320 -6.83 -1.14 -14.29
CA VAL A 320 -5.56 -0.39 -14.29
C VAL A 320 -4.75 -0.69 -15.55
N THR A 321 -4.64 -1.97 -15.92
CA THR A 321 -3.95 -2.41 -17.13
C THR A 321 -4.59 -1.81 -18.38
N LYS A 322 -5.92 -1.85 -18.47
CA LYS A 322 -6.67 -1.28 -19.58
C LYS A 322 -6.49 0.23 -19.71
N ALA A 323 -6.56 0.95 -18.59
CA ALA A 323 -6.30 2.40 -18.57
C ALA A 323 -4.89 2.74 -19.07
N LYS A 324 -3.89 1.92 -18.72
CA LYS A 324 -2.51 2.14 -19.17
C LYS A 324 -2.34 1.94 -20.68
N ILE A 325 -3.06 0.97 -21.25
CA ILE A 325 -3.06 0.71 -22.69
C ILE A 325 -3.73 1.87 -23.44
N ASP A 326 -4.86 2.36 -22.94
CA ASP A 326 -5.57 3.51 -23.53
C ASP A 326 -4.70 4.77 -23.52
N GLU A 327 -3.97 5.03 -22.43
CA GLU A 327 -3.01 6.14 -22.32
C GLU A 327 -1.91 6.04 -23.39
N LEU A 328 -1.32 4.85 -23.58
CA LEU A 328 -0.25 4.63 -24.56
C LEU A 328 -0.74 4.72 -26.00
N LEU A 329 -1.97 4.27 -26.29
CA LEU A 329 -2.59 4.43 -27.60
C LEU A 329 -2.87 5.91 -27.91
N GLY A 330 -3.31 6.67 -26.89
CA GLY A 330 -3.48 8.12 -26.99
C GLY A 330 -2.16 8.84 -27.28
N ALA A 331 -1.11 8.56 -26.50
CA ALA A 331 0.22 9.13 -26.71
C ALA A 331 0.80 8.80 -28.09
N SER A 332 0.59 7.57 -28.56
CA SER A 332 1.03 7.15 -29.89
C SER A 332 0.33 7.91 -31.02
N SER A 333 -0.96 8.22 -30.84
CA SER A 333 -1.73 9.00 -31.81
C SER A 333 -1.20 10.43 -31.93
N ILE A 334 -0.82 11.04 -30.81
CA ILE A 334 -0.21 12.39 -30.78
C ILE A 334 1.14 12.37 -31.50
N LEU A 335 2.01 11.40 -31.22
CA LEU A 335 3.32 11.28 -31.87
C LEU A 335 3.21 11.09 -33.38
N LEU A 336 2.19 10.36 -33.85
CA LEU A 336 1.94 10.18 -35.29
C LEU A 336 1.48 11.48 -35.97
N LEU A 337 0.71 12.32 -35.28
CA LEU A 337 0.33 13.65 -35.77
C LEU A 337 1.54 14.58 -35.88
N GLU A 338 2.40 14.61 -34.84
CA GLU A 338 3.65 15.38 -34.87
C GLU A 338 4.56 14.93 -36.02
N TYR A 339 4.64 13.62 -36.26
CA TYR A 339 5.35 13.06 -37.41
C TYR A 339 4.78 13.54 -38.75
N ASP A 340 3.45 13.52 -38.93
CA ASP A 340 2.81 13.94 -40.18
C ASP A 340 3.01 15.44 -40.46
N ASP A 341 3.01 16.28 -39.43
CA ASP A 341 3.33 17.71 -39.52
C ASP A 341 4.77 17.92 -39.98
N LEU A 342 5.73 17.25 -39.36
CA LEU A 342 7.14 17.32 -39.75
C LEU A 342 7.36 16.83 -41.18
N LYS A 343 6.69 15.74 -41.56
CA LYS A 343 6.76 15.20 -42.92
C LYS A 343 6.22 16.20 -43.95
N ARG A 344 5.15 16.93 -43.64
CA ARG A 344 4.63 18.01 -44.49
C ARG A 344 5.65 19.14 -44.66
N VAL A 345 6.25 19.60 -43.56
CA VAL A 345 7.27 20.67 -43.56
C VAL A 345 8.51 20.26 -44.38
N LEU A 346 8.99 19.02 -44.22
CA LEU A 346 10.14 18.52 -44.97
C LEU A 346 9.84 18.41 -46.47
N LYS A 347 8.63 17.94 -46.85
CA LYS A 347 8.21 17.92 -48.26
C LYS A 347 8.10 19.31 -48.87
N SER A 348 7.58 20.29 -48.14
CA SER A 348 7.52 21.68 -48.64
C SER A 348 8.89 22.29 -48.85
N LYS A 349 9.89 21.93 -48.02
CA LYS A 349 11.28 22.39 -48.17
C LYS A 349 12.06 21.72 -49.29
N ALA A 350 11.59 20.57 -49.80
CA ALA A 350 12.23 19.86 -50.92
C ALA A 350 11.70 20.32 -52.30
N ILE A 351 10.61 21.09 -52.32
CA ILE A 351 9.96 21.60 -53.55
C ILE A 351 10.29 23.09 -53.79
N ALA A 352 10.70 23.80 -52.75
CA ALA A 352 11.31 25.14 -52.82
C ALA A 352 12.82 25.02 -53.00
#